data_AF-A0A1C6G423-F1
#
_entry.id   AF-A0A1C6G423-F1
#
_cell.length_a   1.000
_cell.length_b   1.000
_cell.length_c   1.000
_cell.angle_alpha   90.00
_cell.angle_beta   90.00
_cell.angle_gamma   90.00
#
_symmetry.space_group_name_H-M   'P 1'
#
loop_
_entity.id
_entity.type
_entity.pdbx_description
1 polymer ?
#
loop_
_entity_poly.entity_id
_entity_poly.type
_entity_poly.pdbx_seq_one_letter_code
_entity_poly.pdbx_strand_id
1 'polypeptide(L)'
;MKSSGNTYYDKMHRLGKFVTVGSILVFCGVPLVVCLYYGIMPKIGDLLLAAGGLCAIFIPTGVAEAFGEIPVMGSSYYVANVTGNILNLKLPAALNALKVANVKSGTEAADAITGLAVAVSSLVTLVMLLLGMLLMTPLEPFLSSPAVSTAAGYVLPALFGCLVLSFLSNDVGGGVIVKKRLLAAIFPFALCIILYLIIPDYYDLGQGFVMVICIPIVYVITKIMYKKGIITVEMPEEEKKTEEEHA
;
A
#
# COMPACT_ATOMS: atom_id res chain seq x y z
N MET A 1 6.41 1.08 -36.02
CA MET A 1 7.14 2.00 -35.12
C MET A 1 6.48 1.91 -33.73
N LYS A 2 6.99 1.09 -32.81
CA LYS A 2 6.43 0.96 -31.45
C LYS A 2 6.93 2.18 -30.65
N SER A 3 6.02 3.05 -30.20
CA SER A 3 6.35 4.23 -29.39
C SER A 3 7.22 3.84 -28.19
N SER A 4 8.27 4.62 -27.89
CA SER A 4 9.28 4.34 -26.87
C SER A 4 8.69 4.05 -25.50
N GLY A 5 7.56 4.69 -25.14
CA GLY A 5 6.91 4.51 -23.84
C GLY A 5 6.28 3.14 -23.62
N ASN A 6 5.81 2.47 -24.67
CA ASN A 6 5.37 1.07 -24.56
C ASN A 6 6.53 0.14 -24.23
N THR A 7 7.78 0.50 -24.58
CA THR A 7 8.93 -0.38 -24.37
C THR A 7 9.40 -0.39 -22.92
N TYR A 8 9.31 0.73 -22.20
CA TYR A 8 9.69 0.82 -20.80
C TYR A 8 8.71 0.01 -19.93
N TYR A 9 7.41 0.29 -20.02
CA TYR A 9 6.40 -0.42 -19.24
C TYR A 9 6.34 -1.91 -19.59
N ASP A 10 6.46 -2.31 -20.87
CA ASP A 10 6.53 -3.72 -21.27
C ASP A 10 7.68 -4.45 -20.55
N LYS A 11 8.85 -3.81 -20.44
CA LYS A 11 10.01 -4.37 -19.72
C LYS A 11 9.77 -4.45 -18.21
N MET A 12 9.25 -3.38 -17.61
CA MET A 12 8.98 -3.35 -16.17
C MET A 12 7.91 -4.37 -15.76
N HIS A 13 6.83 -4.51 -16.52
CA HIS A 13 5.83 -5.54 -16.26
C HIS A 13 6.39 -6.95 -16.43
N ARG A 14 7.23 -7.19 -17.44
CA ARG A 14 7.86 -8.50 -17.65
C ARG A 14 8.78 -8.85 -16.47
N LEU A 15 9.62 -7.90 -16.05
CA LEU A 15 10.51 -8.08 -14.90
C LEU A 15 9.72 -8.26 -13.60
N GLY A 16 8.73 -7.39 -13.36
CA GLY A 16 7.86 -7.45 -12.18
C GLY A 16 7.16 -8.79 -12.06
N LYS A 17 6.55 -9.30 -13.14
CA LYS A 17 5.93 -10.64 -13.15
C LYS A 17 6.94 -11.74 -12.84
N PHE A 18 8.15 -11.68 -13.42
CA PHE A 18 9.19 -12.66 -13.14
C PHE A 18 9.60 -12.65 -11.66
N VAL A 19 9.82 -11.46 -11.09
CA VAL A 19 10.16 -11.29 -9.66
C VAL A 19 9.03 -11.78 -8.75
N THR A 20 7.78 -11.44 -9.04
CA THR A 20 6.62 -11.88 -8.26
C THR A 20 6.47 -13.40 -8.28
N VAL A 21 6.56 -14.03 -9.46
CA VAL A 21 6.48 -15.49 -9.59
C VAL A 21 7.66 -16.16 -8.86
N GLY A 22 8.88 -15.65 -9.03
CA GLY A 22 10.05 -16.14 -8.31
C GLY A 22 9.87 -16.05 -6.79
N SER A 23 9.29 -14.95 -6.31
CA SER A 23 9.03 -14.74 -4.88
C SER A 23 8.01 -15.74 -4.35
N ILE A 24 6.90 -15.98 -5.07
CA ILE A 24 5.90 -16.99 -4.69
C ILE A 24 6.55 -18.38 -4.58
N LEU A 25 7.41 -18.75 -5.54
CA LEU A 25 8.12 -20.02 -5.50
C LEU A 25 9.03 -20.14 -4.28
N VAL A 26 9.71 -19.07 -3.86
CA VAL A 26 10.52 -19.07 -2.64
C VAL A 26 9.65 -19.15 -1.39
N PHE A 27 8.57 -18.35 -1.32
CA PHE A 27 7.65 -18.32 -0.18
C PHE A 27 6.95 -19.66 0.05
N CYS A 28 6.56 -20.37 -1.00
CA CYS A 28 5.99 -21.71 -0.89
C CYS A 28 7.06 -22.81 -0.78
N GLY A 29 8.20 -22.62 -1.44
CA GLY A 29 9.27 -23.61 -1.53
C GLY A 29 10.01 -23.80 -0.21
N VAL A 30 10.34 -22.73 0.52
CA VAL A 30 11.08 -22.83 1.78
C VAL A 30 10.30 -23.65 2.83
N PRO A 31 9.03 -23.36 3.15
CA PRO A 31 8.25 -24.19 4.07
C PRO A 31 8.10 -25.63 3.58
N LEU A 32 7.90 -25.84 2.27
CA LEU A 32 7.76 -27.18 1.70
C LEU A 32 9.03 -28.00 1.89
N VAL A 33 10.21 -27.43 1.61
CA VAL A 33 11.51 -28.10 1.80
C VAL A 33 11.72 -28.43 3.28
N VAL A 34 11.39 -27.50 4.19
CA VAL A 34 11.47 -27.73 5.64
C VAL A 34 10.53 -28.87 6.06
N CYS A 35 9.28 -28.87 5.60
CA CYS A 35 8.31 -29.93 5.90
C CYS A 35 8.77 -31.31 5.40
N LEU A 36 9.35 -31.38 4.20
CA LEU A 36 9.90 -32.62 3.65
C LEU A 36 11.14 -33.10 4.42
N TYR A 37 12.05 -32.19 4.76
CA TYR A 37 13.28 -32.52 5.48
C TYR A 37 13.00 -33.07 6.89
N TYR A 38 12.07 -32.45 7.62
CA TYR A 38 11.70 -32.87 8.97
C TYR A 38 10.58 -33.92 9.01
N GLY A 39 10.01 -34.30 7.86
CA GLY A 39 8.91 -35.28 7.78
C GLY A 39 7.60 -34.82 8.43
N ILE A 40 7.39 -33.50 8.56
CA ILE A 40 6.24 -32.87 9.26
C ILE A 40 5.16 -32.40 8.29
N MET A 41 4.98 -33.07 7.16
CA MET A 41 4.05 -32.64 6.11
C MET A 41 2.61 -32.59 6.65
N PRO A 42 1.93 -31.43 6.60
CA PRO A 42 0.54 -31.32 7.03
C PRO A 42 -0.38 -32.13 6.10
N LYS A 43 -1.52 -32.56 6.62
CA LYS A 43 -2.59 -33.12 5.77
C LYS A 43 -3.03 -32.07 4.77
N ILE A 44 -3.09 -32.44 3.49
CA ILE A 44 -3.44 -31.53 2.39
C ILE A 44 -4.82 -30.90 2.62
N GLY A 45 -5.78 -31.63 3.18
CA GLY A 45 -7.11 -31.11 3.50
C GLY A 45 -7.08 -29.96 4.51
N ASP A 46 -6.31 -30.12 5.60
CA ASP A 46 -6.18 -29.10 6.65
C ASP A 46 -5.41 -27.87 6.13
N LEU A 47 -4.38 -28.10 5.31
CA LEU A 47 -3.63 -27.05 4.63
C LEU A 47 -4.53 -26.22 3.71
N LEU A 48 -5.35 -26.87 2.89
CA LEU A 48 -6.27 -26.19 1.96
C LEU A 48 -7.38 -25.46 2.69
N LEU A 49 -7.90 -26.01 3.80
CA LEU A 49 -8.90 -25.33 4.63
C LEU A 49 -8.31 -24.06 5.26
N ALA A 50 -7.13 -24.15 5.88
CA ALA A 50 -6.47 -22.99 6.49
C ALA A 50 -6.07 -21.95 5.45
N ALA A 51 -5.44 -22.36 4.34
CA ALA A 51 -5.04 -21.46 3.26
C ALA A 51 -6.27 -20.83 2.58
N GLY A 52 -7.32 -21.61 2.30
CA GLY A 52 -8.54 -21.12 1.68
C GLY A 52 -9.25 -20.07 2.53
N GLY A 53 -9.36 -20.30 3.85
CA GLY A 53 -9.93 -19.32 4.78
C GLY A 53 -9.12 -18.02 4.81
N LEU A 54 -7.80 -18.11 4.90
CA LEU A 54 -6.91 -16.93 4.90
C LEU A 54 -6.99 -16.17 3.56
N CYS A 55 -6.96 -16.89 2.45
CA CYS A 55 -7.11 -16.31 1.11
C CYS A 55 -8.45 -15.59 0.93
N ALA A 56 -9.55 -16.15 1.44
CA ALA A 56 -10.86 -15.51 1.36
C ALA A 56 -10.91 -14.15 2.08
N ILE A 57 -10.11 -13.98 3.14
CA ILE A 57 -10.01 -12.72 3.90
C ILE A 57 -9.06 -11.74 3.21
N PHE A 58 -7.84 -12.18 2.86
CA PHE A 58 -6.78 -11.28 2.41
C PHE A 58 -6.80 -10.96 0.92
N ILE A 59 -7.35 -11.82 0.06
CA ILE A 59 -7.42 -11.53 -1.38
C ILE A 59 -8.30 -10.29 -1.65
N PRO A 60 -9.53 -10.19 -1.11
CA PRO A 60 -10.35 -8.99 -1.32
C PRO A 60 -9.68 -7.73 -0.76
N THR A 61 -9.05 -7.80 0.41
CA THR A 61 -8.29 -6.69 1.01
C THR A 61 -7.15 -6.24 0.09
N GLY A 62 -6.31 -7.18 -0.36
CA GLY A 62 -5.19 -6.86 -1.24
C GLY A 62 -5.63 -6.30 -2.60
N VAL A 63 -6.79 -6.73 -3.12
CA VAL A 63 -7.39 -6.11 -4.31
C VAL A 63 -7.79 -4.67 -4.01
N ALA A 64 -8.43 -4.41 -2.87
CA ALA A 64 -8.84 -3.06 -2.50
C ALA A 64 -7.65 -2.12 -2.29
N GLU A 65 -6.58 -2.59 -1.65
CA GLU A 65 -5.33 -1.86 -1.47
C GLU A 65 -4.67 -1.53 -2.82
N ALA A 66 -4.63 -2.50 -3.74
CA ALA A 66 -4.07 -2.31 -5.07
C ALA A 66 -4.73 -1.15 -5.85
N PHE A 67 -6.04 -0.94 -5.70
CA PHE A 67 -6.75 0.19 -6.31
C PHE A 67 -6.25 1.56 -5.80
N GLY A 68 -5.84 1.64 -4.53
CA GLY A 68 -5.33 2.88 -3.93
C GLY A 68 -3.85 3.11 -4.22
N GLU A 69 -3.07 2.05 -4.31
CA GLU A 69 -1.60 2.13 -4.31
C GLU A 69 -0.99 2.14 -5.72
N ILE A 70 -1.56 1.37 -6.66
CA ILE A 70 -1.05 1.28 -8.04
C ILE A 70 -0.99 2.65 -8.75
N PRO A 71 -1.99 3.56 -8.64
CA PRO A 71 -1.93 4.85 -9.33
C PRO A 71 -0.73 5.72 -8.92
N VAL A 72 -0.25 5.55 -7.69
CA VAL A 72 0.91 6.29 -7.17
C VAL A 72 2.21 5.52 -7.45
N MET A 73 2.20 4.20 -7.26
CA MET A 73 3.39 3.37 -7.35
C MET A 73 3.78 2.94 -8.76
N GLY A 74 2.85 2.94 -9.69
CA GLY A 74 3.07 2.47 -11.05
C GLY A 74 3.62 1.04 -11.11
N SER A 75 4.67 0.84 -11.89
CA SER A 75 5.34 -0.46 -12.06
C SER A 75 6.14 -0.90 -10.83
N SER A 76 6.48 0.05 -9.94
CA SER A 76 7.23 -0.23 -8.70
C SER A 76 6.42 -1.03 -7.69
N TYR A 77 5.10 -1.10 -7.88
CA TYR A 77 4.18 -1.89 -7.06
C TYR A 77 4.56 -3.39 -7.00
N TYR A 78 5.12 -3.96 -8.08
CA TYR A 78 5.55 -5.37 -8.07
C TYR A 78 6.59 -5.64 -6.99
N VAL A 79 7.60 -4.77 -6.87
CA VAL A 79 8.66 -4.91 -5.87
C VAL A 79 8.14 -4.54 -4.48
N ALA A 80 7.33 -3.47 -4.38
CA ALA A 80 6.71 -3.07 -3.12
C ALA A 80 5.89 -4.23 -2.51
N ASN A 81 5.11 -4.94 -3.32
CA ASN A 81 4.29 -6.07 -2.89
C ASN A 81 5.11 -7.29 -2.43
N VAL A 82 6.28 -7.53 -3.05
CA VAL A 82 7.19 -8.60 -2.61
C VAL A 82 7.88 -8.24 -1.29
N THR A 83 8.26 -6.97 -1.12
CA THR A 83 9.01 -6.52 0.06
C THR A 83 8.13 -6.12 1.24
N GLY A 84 6.83 -5.92 1.00
CA GLY A 84 5.83 -5.58 2.01
C GLY A 84 5.91 -4.15 2.55
N ASN A 85 5.05 -3.89 3.55
CA ASN A 85 4.92 -2.62 4.26
C ASN A 85 4.70 -1.40 3.34
N ILE A 86 3.79 -1.56 2.37
CA ILE A 86 3.56 -0.58 1.32
C ILE A 86 3.05 0.73 1.91
N LEU A 87 1.95 0.68 2.64
CA LEU A 87 1.29 1.86 3.19
C LEU A 87 2.16 2.64 4.17
N ASN A 88 2.86 1.98 5.10
CA ASN A 88 3.53 2.72 6.18
C ASN A 88 4.93 3.22 5.82
N LEU A 89 5.62 2.57 4.87
CA LEU A 89 7.00 2.94 4.52
C LEU A 89 7.17 3.28 3.04
N LYS A 90 6.67 2.44 2.13
CA LYS A 90 6.97 2.59 0.70
C LYS A 90 6.21 3.74 0.07
N LEU A 91 4.93 3.84 0.36
CA LEU A 91 4.05 4.88 -0.16
C LEU A 91 4.48 6.29 0.27
N PRO A 92 4.72 6.59 1.56
CA PRO A 92 5.20 7.91 1.96
C PRO A 92 6.61 8.20 1.43
N ALA A 93 7.51 7.21 1.35
CA ALA A 93 8.83 7.40 0.75
C ALA A 93 8.73 7.76 -0.75
N ALA A 94 7.86 7.08 -1.50
CA ALA A 94 7.61 7.37 -2.91
C ALA A 94 6.98 8.76 -3.10
N LEU A 95 5.94 9.09 -2.32
CA LEU A 95 5.29 10.41 -2.37
C LEU A 95 6.27 11.54 -2.05
N ASN A 96 7.13 11.38 -1.04
CA ASN A 96 8.14 12.37 -0.70
C ASN A 96 9.19 12.51 -1.81
N ALA A 97 9.66 11.39 -2.40
CA ALA A 97 10.59 11.44 -3.51
C ALA A 97 10.00 12.17 -4.73
N LEU A 98 8.73 11.91 -5.08
CA LEU A 98 8.04 12.61 -6.17
C LEU A 98 7.92 14.12 -5.92
N LYS A 99 7.63 14.53 -4.67
CA LYS A 99 7.58 15.95 -4.28
C LYS A 99 8.94 16.62 -4.39
N VAL A 100 10.00 15.99 -3.89
CA VAL A 100 11.37 16.53 -3.97
C VAL A 100 11.85 16.64 -5.40
N ALA A 101 11.52 15.67 -6.25
CA ALA A 101 11.90 15.69 -7.66
C ALA A 101 10.99 16.57 -8.54
N ASN A 102 9.89 17.10 -8.00
CA ASN A 102 8.90 17.92 -8.69
C ASN A 102 8.44 17.32 -10.03
N VAL A 103 8.11 16.03 -10.01
CA VAL A 103 7.60 15.29 -11.19
C VAL A 103 6.13 14.93 -11.02
N LYS A 104 5.38 14.99 -12.13
CA LYS A 104 3.96 14.61 -12.15
C LYS A 104 3.81 13.10 -12.07
N SER A 105 2.98 12.62 -11.14
CA SER A 105 2.60 11.21 -10.99
C SER A 105 2.00 10.65 -12.29
N GLY A 106 2.27 9.37 -12.58
CA GLY A 106 1.79 8.71 -13.80
C GLY A 106 2.61 8.97 -15.07
N THR A 107 3.76 9.63 -14.94
CA THR A 107 4.76 9.76 -16.02
C THR A 107 5.85 8.69 -15.91
N GLU A 108 6.58 8.42 -17.00
CA GLU A 108 7.74 7.50 -16.97
C GLU A 108 8.82 7.95 -15.98
N ALA A 109 9.06 9.26 -15.88
CA ALA A 109 10.02 9.83 -14.94
C ALA A 109 9.57 9.61 -13.48
N ALA A 110 8.28 9.81 -13.19
CA ALA A 110 7.73 9.52 -11.87
C ALA A 110 7.82 8.03 -11.53
N ASP A 111 7.57 7.13 -12.49
CA ASP A 111 7.68 5.69 -12.28
C ASP A 111 9.12 5.27 -11.93
N ALA A 112 10.11 5.82 -12.62
CA ALA A 112 11.52 5.55 -12.32
C ALA A 112 11.95 6.07 -10.93
N ILE A 113 11.52 7.28 -10.56
CA ILE A 113 11.83 7.88 -9.25
C ILE A 113 11.16 7.11 -8.12
N THR A 114 9.90 6.74 -8.29
CA THR A 114 9.17 5.88 -7.35
C THR A 114 9.84 4.52 -7.22
N GLY A 115 10.32 3.93 -8.33
CA GLY A 115 11.05 2.66 -8.32
C GLY A 115 12.33 2.73 -7.49
N LEU A 116 13.10 3.81 -7.65
CA LEU A 116 14.30 4.03 -6.84
C LEU A 116 13.96 4.22 -5.35
N ALA A 117 12.94 5.02 -5.05
CA ALA A 117 12.49 5.26 -3.67
C ALA A 117 12.06 3.95 -2.99
N VAL A 118 11.27 3.12 -3.68
CA VAL A 118 10.83 1.81 -3.19
C VAL A 118 12.03 0.88 -3.00
N ALA A 119 12.94 0.80 -3.98
CA ALA A 119 14.12 -0.07 -3.91
C ALA A 119 15.03 0.29 -2.73
N VAL A 120 15.36 1.58 -2.55
CA VAL A 120 16.18 2.05 -1.42
C VAL A 120 15.47 1.82 -0.10
N SER A 121 14.18 2.14 -0.01
CA SER A 121 13.39 1.86 1.18
C SER A 121 13.43 0.37 1.52
N SER A 122 13.32 -0.52 0.53
CA SER A 122 13.33 -1.98 0.74
C SER A 122 14.69 -2.52 1.13
N LEU A 123 15.77 -1.94 0.60
CA LEU A 123 17.11 -2.26 1.04
C LEU A 123 17.32 -1.87 2.51
N VAL A 124 16.89 -0.67 2.90
CA VAL A 124 16.96 -0.23 4.30
C VAL A 124 16.13 -1.15 5.20
N THR A 125 14.91 -1.52 4.79
CA THR A 125 14.09 -2.49 5.54
C THR A 125 14.83 -3.81 5.71
N LEU A 126 15.44 -4.34 4.65
CA LEU A 126 16.17 -5.61 4.69
C LEU A 126 17.40 -5.54 5.61
N VAL A 127 18.17 -4.45 5.56
CA VAL A 127 19.30 -4.23 6.46
C VAL A 127 18.82 -4.17 7.91
N MET A 128 17.74 -3.44 8.19
CA MET A 128 17.18 -3.36 9.54
C MET A 128 16.67 -4.71 10.05
N LEU A 129 16.04 -5.51 9.20
CA LEU A 129 15.61 -6.88 9.55
C LEU A 129 16.82 -7.79 9.83
N LEU A 130 17.87 -7.71 9.01
CA LEU A 130 19.08 -8.49 9.20
C LEU A 130 19.78 -8.11 10.51
N LEU A 131 19.89 -6.81 10.80
CA LEU A 131 20.42 -6.33 12.07
C LEU A 131 19.54 -6.78 13.24
N GLY A 132 18.22 -6.65 13.14
CA GLY A 132 17.29 -7.12 14.17
C GLY A 132 17.44 -8.61 14.46
N MET A 133 17.59 -9.44 13.42
CA MET A 133 17.81 -10.87 13.55
C MET A 133 19.16 -11.19 14.20
N LEU A 134 20.26 -10.56 13.78
CA LEU A 134 21.59 -10.77 14.36
C LEU A 134 21.68 -10.31 15.82
N LEU A 135 20.98 -9.22 16.12
CA LEU A 135 20.96 -8.61 17.45
C LEU A 135 19.87 -9.19 18.35
N MET A 136 19.07 -10.17 17.88
CA MET A 136 17.94 -10.70 18.63
C MET A 136 18.38 -11.29 19.99
N THR A 137 19.44 -12.10 20.01
CA THR A 137 19.96 -12.73 21.23
C THR A 137 20.50 -11.71 22.26
N PRO A 138 21.33 -10.72 21.90
CA PRO A 138 21.77 -9.71 22.87
C PRO A 138 20.68 -8.69 23.25
N LEU A 139 19.69 -8.43 22.39
CA LEU A 139 18.60 -7.49 22.70
C LEU A 139 17.42 -8.12 23.45
N GLU A 140 17.32 -9.45 23.51
CA GLU A 140 16.25 -10.17 24.22
C GLU A 140 15.91 -9.59 25.61
N PRO A 141 16.86 -9.37 26.55
CA PRO A 141 16.54 -8.81 27.86
C PRO A 141 15.98 -7.39 27.81
N PHE A 142 16.32 -6.61 26.77
CA PHE A 142 15.77 -5.27 26.57
C PHE A 142 14.38 -5.32 25.92
N LEU A 143 14.19 -6.17 24.91
CA LEU A 143 12.94 -6.32 24.18
C LEU A 143 11.82 -6.90 25.05
N SER A 144 12.16 -7.78 25.99
CA SER A 144 11.22 -8.33 26.98
C SER A 144 10.94 -7.38 28.15
N SER A 145 11.53 -6.18 28.17
CA SER A 145 11.24 -5.21 29.23
C SER A 145 9.78 -4.70 29.14
N PRO A 146 9.15 -4.38 30.29
CA PRO A 146 7.78 -3.87 30.32
C PRO A 146 7.59 -2.62 29.45
N ALA A 147 8.61 -1.73 29.42
CA ALA A 147 8.57 -0.51 28.62
C ALA A 147 8.49 -0.80 27.12
N VAL A 148 9.27 -1.76 26.62
CA VAL A 148 9.24 -2.14 25.21
C VAL A 148 7.96 -2.87 24.86
N SER A 149 7.42 -3.71 25.75
CA SER A 149 6.11 -4.35 25.55
C SER A 149 4.98 -3.32 25.43
N THR A 150 4.99 -2.28 26.27
CA THR A 150 4.02 -1.18 26.16
C THR A 150 4.22 -0.39 24.88
N ALA A 151 5.47 -0.05 24.52
CA ALA A 151 5.77 0.65 23.28
C ALA A 151 5.32 -0.15 22.04
N ALA A 152 5.53 -1.47 22.03
CA ALA A 152 5.08 -2.37 20.97
C ALA A 152 3.56 -2.32 20.79
N GLY A 153 2.80 -2.21 21.89
CA GLY A 153 1.34 -2.02 21.85
C GLY A 153 0.90 -0.73 21.16
N TYR A 154 1.75 0.31 21.15
CA TYR A 154 1.46 1.58 20.47
C TYR A 154 1.92 1.64 19.02
N VAL A 155 2.71 0.68 18.55
CA VAL A 155 3.19 0.65 17.16
C VAL A 155 2.02 0.56 16.18
N LEU A 156 1.08 -0.36 16.40
CA LEU A 156 -0.04 -0.56 15.48
C LEU A 156 -0.95 0.68 15.36
N PRO A 157 -1.39 1.33 16.47
CA PRO A 157 -2.08 2.62 16.40
C PRO A 157 -1.28 3.73 15.73
N ALA A 158 0.03 3.82 15.97
CA ALA A 158 0.88 4.85 15.37
C ALA A 158 1.02 4.67 13.85
N LEU A 159 1.15 3.43 13.37
CA LEU A 159 1.17 3.11 11.94
C LEU A 159 -0.13 3.57 11.27
N PHE A 160 -1.29 3.12 11.77
CA PHE A 160 -2.58 3.53 11.20
C PHE A 160 -2.85 5.04 11.33
N GLY A 161 -2.43 5.67 12.43
CA GLY A 161 -2.53 7.13 12.61
C GLY A 161 -1.72 7.91 11.56
N CYS A 162 -0.51 7.45 11.24
CA CYS A 162 0.31 8.03 10.17
C CYS A 162 -0.34 7.89 8.79
N LEU A 163 -1.00 6.75 8.52
CA LEU A 163 -1.76 6.54 7.28
C LEU A 163 -2.94 7.51 7.17
N VAL A 164 -3.72 7.67 8.24
CA VAL A 164 -4.84 8.62 8.27
C VAL A 164 -4.35 10.04 8.02
N LEU A 165 -3.23 10.43 8.64
CA LEU A 165 -2.61 11.74 8.41
C LEU A 165 -2.15 11.94 6.96
N SER A 166 -1.63 10.88 6.34
CA SER A 166 -1.23 10.90 4.93
C SER A 166 -2.44 11.13 4.00
N PHE A 167 -3.63 10.64 4.36
CA PHE A 167 -4.87 10.86 3.61
C PHE A 167 -5.59 12.19 3.94
N LEU A 168 -5.28 12.81 5.08
CA LEU A 168 -5.81 14.13 5.47
C LEU A 168 -5.24 15.27 4.62
N SER A 169 -4.14 15.03 3.90
CA SER A 169 -3.58 16.02 2.98
C SER A 169 -4.42 16.17 1.72
N ASN A 170 -4.68 17.41 1.31
CA ASN A 170 -5.36 17.72 0.03
C ASN A 170 -4.42 17.55 -1.19
N ASP A 171 -3.11 17.46 -0.94
CA ASP A 171 -2.08 17.23 -1.94
C ASP A 171 -1.97 15.71 -2.19
N VAL A 172 -2.37 15.29 -3.40
CA VAL A 172 -2.36 13.88 -3.80
C VAL A 172 -1.08 13.47 -4.52
N GLY A 173 -0.06 14.35 -4.51
CA GLY A 173 1.23 14.15 -5.17
C GLY A 173 1.23 14.61 -6.64
N GLY A 174 2.41 15.05 -7.11
CA GLY A 174 2.61 15.44 -8.51
C GLY A 174 1.95 16.75 -8.94
N GLY A 175 1.72 17.67 -7.98
CA GLY A 175 1.16 19.01 -8.22
C GLY A 175 -0.36 19.06 -8.39
N VAL A 176 -1.08 17.98 -8.06
CA VAL A 176 -2.55 17.95 -8.08
C VAL A 176 -3.09 18.17 -6.66
N ILE A 177 -3.91 19.21 -6.49
CA ILE A 177 -4.54 19.52 -5.20
C ILE A 177 -6.05 19.27 -5.33
N VAL A 178 -6.57 18.36 -4.49
CA VAL A 178 -8.01 18.04 -4.45
C VAL A 178 -8.60 18.66 -3.19
N LYS A 179 -9.22 19.83 -3.32
CA LYS A 179 -9.84 20.51 -2.19
C LYS A 179 -11.08 19.74 -1.72
N LYS A 180 -11.21 19.60 -0.39
CA LYS A 180 -12.34 18.95 0.29
C LYS A 180 -12.55 17.47 -0.09
N ARG A 181 -11.49 16.78 -0.52
CA ARG A 181 -11.51 15.34 -0.85
C ARG A 181 -12.09 14.47 0.28
N LEU A 182 -11.78 14.83 1.52
CA LEU A 182 -12.22 14.09 2.72
C LEU A 182 -13.74 14.00 2.86
N LEU A 183 -14.51 14.96 2.32
CA LEU A 183 -15.98 14.93 2.40
C LEU A 183 -16.56 13.69 1.71
N ALA A 184 -15.92 13.21 0.64
CA ALA A 184 -16.34 11.98 -0.03
C ALA A 184 -16.02 10.71 0.77
N ALA A 185 -15.06 10.77 1.69
CA ALA A 185 -14.65 9.65 2.54
C ALA A 185 -15.52 9.49 3.80
N ILE A 186 -16.23 10.54 4.23
CA ILE A 186 -17.05 10.53 5.45
C ILE A 186 -18.12 9.43 5.42
N PHE A 187 -18.87 9.32 4.32
CA PHE A 187 -19.94 8.33 4.21
C PHE A 187 -19.43 6.88 4.23
N PRO A 188 -18.43 6.47 3.42
CA PRO A 188 -17.84 5.14 3.51
C PRO A 188 -17.26 4.85 4.90
N PHE A 189 -16.62 5.85 5.53
CA PHE A 189 -16.06 5.69 6.87
C PHE A 189 -17.16 5.46 7.93
N ALA A 190 -18.24 6.24 7.87
CA ALA A 190 -19.40 6.05 8.73
C ALA A 190 -20.06 4.68 8.49
N LEU A 191 -20.17 4.23 7.24
CA LEU A 191 -20.68 2.90 6.90
C LEU A 191 -19.83 1.80 7.54
N CYS A 192 -18.50 1.88 7.43
CA CYS A 192 -17.59 0.91 8.06
C CYS A 192 -17.77 0.87 9.58
N ILE A 193 -17.86 2.03 10.24
CA ILE A 193 -18.08 2.11 11.70
C ILE A 193 -19.42 1.50 12.08
N ILE A 194 -20.50 1.85 11.37
CA ILE A 194 -21.84 1.34 11.65
C ILE A 194 -21.88 -0.18 11.48
N LEU A 195 -21.30 -0.71 10.40
CA LEU A 195 -21.24 -2.16 10.18
C LEU A 195 -20.44 -2.86 11.28
N TYR A 196 -19.29 -2.31 11.68
CA TYR A 196 -18.48 -2.86 12.77
C TYR A 196 -19.24 -2.88 14.11
N LEU A 197 -20.01 -1.81 14.42
CA LEU A 197 -20.77 -1.74 15.67
C LEU A 197 -21.99 -2.67 15.71
N ILE A 198 -22.61 -2.96 14.56
CA ILE A 198 -23.82 -3.81 14.49
C ILE A 198 -23.44 -5.30 14.39
N ILE A 199 -22.41 -5.65 13.64
CA ILE A 199 -22.03 -7.04 13.32
C ILE A 199 -20.49 -7.25 13.35
N PRO A 200 -19.83 -7.12 14.52
CA PRO A 200 -18.37 -7.18 14.61
C PRO A 200 -17.78 -8.49 14.08
N ASP A 201 -18.33 -9.65 14.47
CA ASP A 201 -17.79 -10.96 14.05
C ASP A 201 -17.85 -11.17 12.53
N TYR A 202 -18.91 -10.70 11.88
CA TYR A 202 -19.06 -10.79 10.43
C TYR A 202 -18.24 -9.72 9.71
N TYR A 203 -18.02 -8.57 10.34
CA TYR A 203 -17.16 -7.52 9.81
C TYR A 203 -15.71 -7.98 9.75
N ASP A 204 -15.20 -8.59 10.82
CA ASP A 204 -13.81 -9.06 10.87
C ASP A 204 -13.53 -10.15 9.82
N LEU A 205 -14.49 -11.05 9.57
CA LEU A 205 -14.40 -12.05 8.50
C LEU A 205 -14.59 -11.47 7.10
N GLY A 206 -15.42 -10.43 6.97
CA GLY A 206 -15.85 -9.83 5.71
C GLY A 206 -15.14 -8.53 5.31
N GLN A 207 -14.18 -8.06 6.10
CA GLN A 207 -13.60 -6.72 5.98
C GLN A 207 -13.09 -6.42 4.57
N GLY A 208 -12.38 -7.37 3.94
CA GLY A 208 -11.87 -7.21 2.60
C GLY A 208 -12.98 -7.02 1.55
N PHE A 209 -14.11 -7.72 1.69
CA PHE A 209 -15.27 -7.53 0.80
C PHE A 209 -15.92 -6.17 1.02
N VAL A 210 -16.02 -5.72 2.28
CA VAL A 210 -16.52 -4.38 2.62
C VAL A 210 -15.65 -3.32 1.95
N MET A 211 -14.32 -3.44 2.02
CA MET A 211 -13.39 -2.52 1.36
C MET A 211 -13.60 -2.46 -0.17
N VAL A 212 -13.75 -3.62 -0.82
CA VAL A 212 -14.01 -3.68 -2.27
C VAL A 212 -15.35 -3.01 -2.63
N ILE A 213 -16.38 -3.17 -1.81
CA ILE A 213 -17.69 -2.51 -2.00
C ILE A 213 -17.61 -0.99 -1.75
N CYS A 214 -16.77 -0.55 -0.81
CA CYS A 214 -16.57 0.88 -0.54
C CYS A 214 -15.95 1.62 -1.74
N ILE A 215 -15.14 0.98 -2.58
CA ILE A 215 -14.51 1.61 -3.75
C ILE A 215 -15.53 2.23 -4.73
N PRO A 216 -16.52 1.50 -5.27
CA PRO A 216 -17.52 2.09 -6.16
C PRO A 216 -18.41 3.12 -5.44
N ILE A 217 -18.69 2.94 -4.14
CA ILE A 217 -19.44 3.91 -3.34
C ILE A 217 -18.69 5.24 -3.26
N VAL A 218 -17.41 5.20 -2.89
CA VAL A 218 -16.52 6.38 -2.87
C VAL A 218 -16.50 7.05 -4.24
N TYR A 219 -16.35 6.28 -5.32
CA TYR A 219 -16.32 6.83 -6.67
C TYR A 219 -17.62 7.56 -7.03
N VAL A 220 -18.79 6.95 -6.77
CA VAL A 220 -20.10 7.57 -7.07
C VAL A 220 -20.30 8.85 -6.27
N ILE A 221 -20.00 8.83 -4.97
CA ILE A 221 -20.13 10.01 -4.09
C ILE A 221 -19.20 11.11 -4.57
N THR A 222 -17.92 10.80 -4.82
CA THR A 222 -16.94 11.76 -5.32
C THR A 222 -17.39 12.38 -6.63
N LYS A 223 -17.94 11.59 -7.55
CA LYS A 223 -18.46 12.07 -8.85
C LYS A 223 -19.66 12.99 -8.70
N ILE A 224 -20.57 12.70 -7.78
CA ILE A 224 -21.73 13.56 -7.48
C ILE A 224 -21.26 14.88 -6.87
N MET A 225 -20.34 14.83 -5.90
CA MET A 225 -19.80 16.02 -5.23
C MET A 225 -18.97 16.89 -6.17
N TYR A 226 -18.22 16.28 -7.08
CA TYR A 226 -17.50 16.98 -8.14
C TYR A 226 -18.46 17.70 -9.10
N LYS A 227 -19.52 17.01 -9.57
CA LYS A 227 -20.56 17.63 -10.43
C LYS A 227 -21.31 18.80 -9.75
N LYS A 228 -21.38 18.80 -8.42
CA LYS A 228 -21.98 19.87 -7.62
C LYS A 228 -21.00 21.00 -7.29
N GLY A 229 -19.75 20.94 -7.75
CA GLY A 229 -18.71 21.94 -7.46
C GLY A 229 -18.23 21.94 -6.01
N ILE A 230 -18.54 20.91 -5.22
CA ILE A 230 -18.12 20.83 -3.80
C ILE A 230 -16.66 20.37 -3.71
N ILE A 231 -16.24 19.48 -4.60
CA ILE A 231 -14.85 19.03 -4.75
C ILE A 231 -14.29 19.71 -6.00
N THR A 232 -13.21 20.48 -5.83
CA THR A 232 -12.46 21.09 -6.92
C THR A 232 -11.10 20.43 -7.04
N VAL A 233 -10.64 20.24 -8.27
CA VAL A 233 -9.34 19.65 -8.59
C VAL A 233 -8.53 20.73 -9.27
N GLU A 234 -7.44 21.14 -8.63
CA GLU A 234 -6.46 22.06 -9.21
C GLU A 234 -5.37 21.22 -9.85
N MET A 235 -5.15 21.43 -11.15
CA MET A 235 -4.10 20.75 -11.90
C MET A 235 -2.83 21.60 -11.93
N PRO A 236 -1.65 20.98 -12.00
CA PRO A 236 -0.36 21.70 -11.96
C PRO A 236 -0.14 22.68 -13.14
N GLU A 237 -0.97 22.64 -14.18
CA GLU A 237 -0.92 23.60 -15.29
C GLU A 237 -1.61 24.94 -14.98
N GLU A 238 -2.46 25.01 -13.94
CA GLU A 238 -3.11 26.26 -13.52
C GLU A 238 -2.20 27.14 -12.66
N GLU A 239 -1.29 26.56 -11.87
CA GLU A 239 -0.35 27.29 -11.00
C GLU A 239 0.59 28.20 -11.81
N LYS A 240 1.04 27.76 -12.99
CA LYS A 240 1.88 28.58 -13.88
C LYS A 240 1.16 29.80 -14.44
N LYS A 241 -0.16 29.75 -14.62
CA LYS A 241 -0.92 30.91 -15.10
C LYS A 241 -1.17 31.93 -14.00
N THR A 242 -1.35 31.47 -12.76
CA THR A 242 -1.60 32.37 -11.63
C THR A 242 -0.33 33.11 -11.19
N GLU A 243 0.85 32.51 -11.32
CA GLU A 243 2.12 33.21 -11.07
C GLU A 243 2.48 34.24 -12.16
N GLU A 244 2.12 34.00 -13.42
CA GLU A 244 2.33 34.96 -14.52
C GLU A 244 1.30 36.10 -14.55
N GLU A 245 0.09 35.93 -13.99
CA GLU A 245 -0.92 37.00 -13.87
C GLU A 245 -0.69 37.94 -12.67
N HIS A 246 0.23 37.58 -11.75
CA HIS A 246 0.56 38.34 -10.55
C HIS A 246 2.00 38.86 -10.50
N ALA A 247 2.77 38.69 -11.59
CA ALA A 247 4.09 39.29 -11.82
C ALA A 247 4.00 40.49 -12.77
#